data_AF-A0A975QMD8-F1
#
_entry.id   AF-A0A975QMD8-F1
#
_cell.length_a   1.000
_cell.length_b   1.000
_cell.length_c   1.000
_cell.angle_alpha   90.00
_cell.angle_beta   90.00
_cell.angle_gamma   90.00
#
_symmetry.space_group_name_H-M   'P 1'
#
loop_
_entity.id
_entity.type
_entity.pdbx_description
1 polymer ?
#
loop_
_entity_poly.entity_id
_entity_poly.type
_entity_poly.pdbx_seq_one_letter_code
_entity_poly.pdbx_strand_id
1 'polypeptide(L)'
;MPRTVSGVFVRNVLQTACPGYFALVWLDAGPALSGADFEFVDDLPATCPRPDAPLPEAFRNAFAEGVRVGLEARGKGRSVHATRIVLRDALWSEIDSNPWSFEVAGRYAATEVLACVREDRAPRQAGRNARTDRPIPPMPSTRTRG
;
A
#
# COMPACT_ATOMS: atom_id res chain seq x y z
N MET A 1 -13.74 -4.07 -9.06
CA MET A 1 -13.84 -4.04 -7.59
C MET A 1 -15.28 -3.75 -7.28
N PRO A 2 -15.95 -4.52 -6.40
CA PRO A 2 -17.39 -4.33 -6.17
C PRO A 2 -17.72 -3.14 -5.26
N ARG A 3 -16.77 -2.68 -4.45
CA ARG A 3 -16.91 -1.52 -3.58
C ARG A 3 -15.58 -0.84 -3.32
N THR A 4 -15.62 0.36 -2.77
CA THR A 4 -14.45 1.07 -2.27
C THR A 4 -14.00 0.49 -0.93
N VAL A 5 -12.69 0.38 -0.73
CA VAL A 5 -12.01 0.06 0.52
C VAL A 5 -11.07 1.23 0.80
N SER A 6 -11.42 2.07 1.77
CA SER A 6 -10.63 3.27 2.10
C SER A 6 -9.74 3.06 3.32
N GLY A 7 -8.59 3.74 3.34
CA GLY A 7 -7.71 3.78 4.51
C GLY A 7 -6.96 2.48 4.78
N VAL A 8 -6.62 1.72 3.74
CA VAL A 8 -5.76 0.53 3.89
C VAL A 8 -4.37 0.99 4.29
N PHE A 9 -3.84 0.40 5.35
CA PHE A 9 -2.51 0.70 5.87
C PHE A 9 -1.64 -0.55 5.87
N VAL A 10 -0.47 -0.44 5.24
CA VAL A 10 0.54 -1.48 5.26
C VAL A 10 1.74 -1.02 6.05
N ARG A 11 2.14 -1.83 7.03
CA ARG A 11 3.39 -1.74 7.75
C ARG A 11 4.28 -2.91 7.34
N ASN A 12 5.26 -2.65 6.47
CA ASN A 12 6.26 -3.63 6.12
C ASN A 12 7.60 -3.23 6.72
N VAL A 13 7.88 -3.74 7.93
CA VAL A 13 9.13 -3.47 8.64
C VAL A 13 9.80 -4.78 8.97
N LEU A 14 11.08 -4.95 8.62
CA LEU A 14 11.91 -6.06 9.04
C LEU A 14 13.33 -5.59 9.27
N GLN A 15 13.85 -5.86 10.46
CA GLN A 15 15.23 -5.58 10.83
C GLN A 15 15.95 -6.92 11.02
N THR A 16 16.43 -7.50 9.92
CA THR A 16 17.23 -8.74 9.97
C THR A 16 18.73 -8.48 9.80
N ALA A 17 19.12 -7.41 9.10
CA ALA A 17 20.48 -6.84 8.97
C ALA A 17 20.38 -5.51 8.18
N CYS A 18 21.43 -4.69 8.14
CA CYS A 18 21.46 -3.49 7.28
C CYS A 18 21.85 -3.84 5.83
N PRO A 19 21.12 -3.34 4.80
CA PRO A 19 19.92 -2.49 4.91
C PRO A 19 18.69 -3.31 5.30
N GLY A 20 17.84 -2.72 6.16
CA GLY A 20 16.57 -3.33 6.57
C GLY A 20 15.54 -3.36 5.45
N TYR A 21 14.31 -3.75 5.79
CA TYR A 21 13.14 -3.50 4.96
C TYR A 21 12.22 -2.55 5.70
N PHE A 22 12.01 -1.35 5.15
CA PHE A 22 11.09 -0.37 5.69
C PHE A 22 10.21 0.21 4.59
N ALA A 23 8.89 0.00 4.70
CA ALA A 23 7.89 0.69 3.90
C ALA A 23 6.60 0.80 4.71
N LEU A 24 6.10 2.02 4.90
CA LEU A 24 4.74 2.26 5.39
C LEU A 24 3.95 2.96 4.30
N VAL A 25 2.74 2.49 4.00
CA VAL A 25 1.92 3.09 2.95
C VAL A 25 0.44 3.13 3.36
N TRP A 26 -0.24 4.17 2.88
CA TRP A 26 -1.68 4.32 2.97
C TRP A 26 -2.26 4.42 1.57
N LEU A 27 -3.38 3.74 1.35
CA LEU A 27 -4.05 3.72 0.05
C LEU A 27 -5.55 3.53 0.19
N ASP A 28 -6.24 3.90 -0.88
CA ASP A 28 -7.61 3.49 -1.14
C ASP A 28 -7.64 2.53 -2.33
N ALA A 29 -8.60 1.62 -2.32
CA ALA A 29 -8.89 0.74 -3.43
C ALA A 29 -10.36 0.89 -3.85
N GLY A 30 -10.63 0.86 -5.15
CA GLY A 30 -11.99 0.98 -5.66
C GLY A 30 -12.13 0.37 -7.06
N PRO A 31 -13.33 0.47 -7.66
CA PRO A 31 -13.55 0.10 -9.06
C PRO A 31 -12.60 0.84 -9.99
N ALA A 32 -12.04 0.13 -10.98
CA ALA A 32 -11.35 0.76 -12.11
C ALA A 32 -12.33 1.65 -12.90
N LEU A 33 -11.86 2.80 -13.38
CA LEU A 33 -12.70 3.78 -14.09
C LEU A 33 -12.53 3.74 -15.62
N SER A 34 -11.38 3.28 -16.09
CA SER A 34 -10.99 3.22 -17.51
C SER A 34 -11.35 1.89 -18.18
N GLY A 35 -11.90 0.93 -17.44
CA GLY A 35 -12.16 -0.42 -17.92
C GLY A 35 -10.93 -1.33 -17.92
N ALA A 36 -9.76 -0.84 -17.48
CA ALA A 36 -8.58 -1.66 -17.27
C ALA A 36 -8.73 -2.60 -16.06
N ASP A 37 -8.06 -3.76 -16.09
CA ASP A 37 -8.04 -4.70 -14.96
C ASP A 37 -7.32 -4.14 -13.73
N PHE A 38 -6.39 -3.20 -13.95
CA PHE A 38 -5.62 -2.54 -12.91
C PHE A 38 -5.31 -1.10 -13.28
N GLU A 39 -5.57 -0.18 -12.34
CA GLU A 39 -5.20 1.23 -12.42
C GLU A 39 -4.42 1.60 -11.17
N PHE A 40 -3.26 2.22 -11.35
CA PHE A 40 -2.50 2.80 -10.26
C PHE A 40 -2.52 4.33 -10.38
N VAL A 41 -2.87 5.00 -9.29
CA VAL A 41 -2.88 6.46 -9.19
C VAL A 41 -1.95 6.86 -8.06
N ASP A 42 -0.93 7.61 -8.43
CA ASP A 42 -0.04 8.29 -7.50
C ASP A 42 -0.70 9.60 -7.05
N ASP A 43 -1.29 9.59 -5.86
CA ASP A 43 -1.90 10.76 -5.22
C ASP A 43 -1.15 11.06 -3.90
N LEU A 44 0.18 10.88 -3.95
CA LEU A 44 1.04 11.22 -2.84
C LEU A 44 1.15 12.74 -2.67
N PRO A 45 1.34 13.23 -1.43
CA PRO A 45 1.83 14.58 -1.22
C PRO A 45 3.19 14.78 -1.91
N ALA A 46 3.52 16.04 -2.21
CA ALA A 46 4.78 16.40 -2.88
C ALA A 46 6.03 15.90 -2.11
N THR A 47 5.94 15.84 -0.77
CA THR A 47 6.94 15.24 0.10
C THR A 47 6.30 14.26 1.06
N CYS A 48 7.03 13.17 1.35
CA CYS A 48 6.72 12.31 2.48
C CYS A 48 7.06 13.04 3.79
N PRO A 49 6.42 12.72 4.91
CA PRO A 49 6.74 13.37 6.19
C PRO A 49 8.13 13.06 6.72
N ARG A 50 8.66 11.87 6.39
CA ARG A 50 9.97 11.37 6.79
C ARG A 50 10.50 10.44 5.71
N PRO A 51 11.62 10.78 5.07
CA PRO A 51 12.23 12.14 5.03
C PRO A 51 11.26 13.16 4.38
N ASP A 52 11.44 14.47 4.66
CA ASP A 52 10.73 15.58 3.98
C ASP A 52 11.20 15.72 2.52
N ALA A 53 10.94 14.67 1.76
CA ALA A 53 11.38 14.46 0.39
C ALA A 53 10.33 13.60 -0.33
N PRO A 54 10.21 13.73 -1.65
CA PRO A 54 9.29 12.90 -2.43
C PRO A 54 9.64 11.41 -2.24
N LEU A 55 8.64 10.54 -2.32
CA LEU A 55 8.90 9.12 -2.44
C LEU A 55 9.74 8.87 -3.71
N PRO A 56 10.82 8.08 -3.68
CA PRO A 56 11.56 7.77 -4.89
C PRO A 56 10.69 7.06 -5.93
N GLU A 57 10.88 7.36 -7.21
CA GLU A 57 10.09 6.77 -8.30
C GLU A 57 10.21 5.24 -8.33
N ALA A 58 11.41 4.72 -8.09
CA ALA A 58 11.64 3.28 -8.01
C ALA A 58 10.77 2.62 -6.92
N PHE A 59 10.45 3.32 -5.84
CA PHE A 59 9.62 2.78 -4.75
C PHE A 59 8.15 2.82 -5.12
N ARG A 60 7.69 3.88 -5.79
CA ARG A 60 6.34 3.94 -6.37
C ARG A 60 6.09 2.82 -7.37
N ASN A 61 7.02 2.66 -8.32
CA ASN A 61 6.91 1.66 -9.37
C ASN A 61 6.93 0.24 -8.78
N ALA A 62 7.83 -0.03 -7.83
CA ALA A 62 7.88 -1.30 -7.13
C ALA A 62 6.60 -1.58 -6.33
N PHE A 63 6.04 -0.56 -5.67
CA PHE A 63 4.77 -0.70 -4.97
C PHE A 63 3.63 -1.05 -5.92
N ALA A 64 3.46 -0.31 -7.01
CA ALA A 64 2.42 -0.53 -8.01
C ALA A 64 2.51 -1.97 -8.58
N GLU A 65 3.72 -2.41 -8.92
CA GLU A 65 3.99 -3.76 -9.40
C GLU A 65 3.65 -4.83 -8.34
N GLY A 66 4.05 -4.60 -7.08
CA GLY A 66 3.71 -5.47 -5.97
C GLY A 66 2.20 -5.64 -5.78
N VAL A 67 1.44 -4.54 -5.93
CA VAL A 67 -0.03 -4.58 -5.87
C VAL A 67 -0.60 -5.38 -7.04
N ARG A 68 -0.15 -5.11 -8.27
CA ARG A 68 -0.58 -5.84 -9.48
C ARG A 68 -0.38 -7.35 -9.30
N VAL A 69 0.84 -7.76 -8.94
CA VAL A 69 1.17 -9.17 -8.67
C VAL A 69 0.30 -9.76 -7.55
N GLY A 70 0.06 -9.00 -6.47
CA GLY A 70 -0.77 -9.45 -5.36
C GLY A 70 -2.25 -9.66 -5.75
N LEU A 71 -2.80 -8.81 -6.62
CA LEU A 71 -4.16 -8.95 -7.15
C LEU A 71 -4.27 -10.17 -8.07
N GLU A 72 -3.25 -10.40 -8.90
CA GLU A 72 -3.20 -11.51 -9.86
C GLU A 72 -3.00 -12.88 -9.20
N ALA A 73 -2.28 -12.93 -8.07
CA ALA A 73 -2.01 -14.16 -7.33
C ALA A 73 -3.28 -14.92 -6.92
N ARG A 74 -4.39 -14.20 -6.70
CA ARG A 74 -5.69 -14.79 -6.34
C ARG A 74 -6.56 -15.15 -7.55
N GLY A 75 -6.30 -14.55 -8.72
CA GLY A 75 -7.08 -14.75 -9.93
C GLY A 75 -6.37 -15.55 -11.02
N LYS A 76 -5.42 -16.43 -10.64
CA LYS A 76 -4.68 -17.32 -11.56
C LYS A 76 -3.94 -16.55 -12.67
N GLY A 77 -3.29 -15.44 -12.32
CA GLY A 77 -2.53 -14.61 -13.27
C GLY A 77 -3.32 -13.45 -13.88
N ARG A 78 -4.56 -13.23 -13.44
CA ARG A 78 -5.31 -11.98 -13.69
C ARG A 78 -5.89 -11.46 -12.39
N SER A 79 -6.12 -10.16 -12.30
CA SER A 79 -6.84 -9.61 -11.15
C SER A 79 -8.25 -10.19 -11.10
N VAL A 80 -8.70 -10.61 -9.91
CA VAL A 80 -10.08 -11.11 -9.69
C VAL A 80 -11.12 -10.03 -10.00
N HIS A 81 -10.71 -8.77 -9.88
CA HIS A 81 -11.55 -7.60 -10.07
C HIS A 81 -10.79 -6.48 -10.77
N ALA A 82 -11.42 -5.79 -11.72
CA ALA A 82 -10.90 -4.54 -12.26
C ALA A 82 -10.73 -3.51 -11.12
N THR A 83 -9.49 -3.15 -10.77
CA THR A 83 -9.17 -2.47 -9.50
C THR A 83 -8.37 -1.21 -9.73
N ARG A 84 -8.85 -0.09 -9.18
CA ARG A 84 -8.08 1.15 -9.03
C ARG A 84 -7.49 1.23 -7.64
N ILE A 85 -6.21 1.57 -7.58
CA ILE A 85 -5.43 1.79 -6.36
C ILE A 85 -4.96 3.22 -6.36
N VAL A 86 -5.27 3.95 -5.29
CA VAL A 86 -4.84 5.32 -5.08
C VAL A 86 -3.89 5.33 -3.91
N LEU A 87 -2.59 5.54 -4.17
CA LEU A 87 -1.57 5.67 -3.14
C LEU A 87 -1.67 7.08 -2.54
N ARG A 88 -2.06 7.18 -1.27
CA ARG A 88 -2.40 8.44 -0.59
C ARG A 88 -1.26 9.00 0.23
N ASP A 89 -0.47 8.13 0.84
CA ASP A 89 0.66 8.55 1.68
C ASP A 89 1.68 7.41 1.81
N ALA A 90 2.91 7.77 2.15
CA ALA A 90 3.98 6.83 2.41
C ALA A 90 5.00 7.38 3.41
N LEU A 91 5.63 6.47 4.15
CA LEU A 91 6.86 6.76 4.90
C LEU A 91 7.96 5.81 4.43
N TRP A 92 9.15 6.38 4.28
CA TRP A 92 10.33 5.67 3.83
C TRP A 92 11.57 6.14 4.61
N SER A 93 12.67 5.40 4.48
CA SER A 93 13.96 5.69 5.11
C SER A 93 15.04 5.63 4.03
N GLU A 94 15.93 6.61 3.98
CA GLU A 94 17.05 6.61 3.03
C GLU A 94 17.96 5.39 3.19
N ILE A 95 18.03 4.84 4.40
CA ILE A 95 18.95 3.75 4.76
C ILE A 95 18.24 2.40 4.70
N ASP A 96 16.99 2.33 5.16
CA ASP A 96 16.27 1.06 5.37
C ASP A 96 15.21 0.76 4.31
N SER A 97 14.84 1.73 3.47
CA SER A 97 13.91 1.49 2.38
C SER A 97 14.64 1.09 1.11
N ASN A 98 14.04 0.17 0.39
CA ASN A 98 14.49 -0.28 -0.92
C ASN A 98 13.28 -0.67 -1.78
N PRO A 99 13.41 -0.80 -3.11
CA PRO A 99 12.28 -1.13 -3.98
C PRO A 99 11.57 -2.41 -3.55
N TRP A 100 12.32 -3.44 -3.13
CA TRP A 100 11.75 -4.70 -2.66
C TRP A 100 10.82 -4.54 -1.44
N SER A 101 11.18 -3.68 -0.49
CA SER A 101 10.32 -3.39 0.67
C SER A 101 8.95 -2.82 0.27
N PHE A 102 8.92 -2.01 -0.80
CA PHE A 102 7.70 -1.43 -1.36
C PHE A 102 6.91 -2.43 -2.21
N GLU A 103 7.58 -3.28 -2.99
CA GLU A 103 6.94 -4.38 -3.72
C GLU A 103 6.23 -5.36 -2.77
N VAL A 104 6.91 -5.75 -1.69
CA VAL A 104 6.31 -6.59 -0.65
C VAL A 104 5.13 -5.88 0.03
N ALA A 105 5.25 -4.58 0.31
CA ALA A 105 4.14 -3.81 0.85
C ALA A 105 2.94 -3.79 -0.11
N GLY A 106 3.16 -3.67 -1.42
CA GLY A 106 2.12 -3.75 -2.45
C GLY A 106 1.39 -5.09 -2.46
N ARG A 107 2.12 -6.20 -2.33
CA ARG A 107 1.51 -7.55 -2.24
C ARG A 107 0.61 -7.69 -1.00
N TYR A 108 1.04 -7.15 0.13
CA TYR A 108 0.24 -7.13 1.35
C TYR A 108 -0.99 -6.24 1.22
N ALA A 109 -0.86 -5.06 0.60
CA ALA A 109 -1.98 -4.19 0.30
C ALA A 109 -3.06 -4.91 -0.53
N ALA A 110 -2.67 -5.53 -1.65
CA ALA A 110 -3.59 -6.28 -2.50
C ALA A 110 -4.32 -7.39 -1.74
N THR A 111 -3.57 -8.14 -0.92
CA THR A 111 -4.14 -9.22 -0.10
C THR A 111 -5.19 -8.69 0.86
N GLU A 112 -4.91 -7.57 1.54
CA GLU A 112 -5.82 -6.98 2.50
C GLU A 112 -7.06 -6.35 1.84
N VAL A 113 -6.88 -5.67 0.71
CA VAL A 113 -8.00 -5.13 -0.09
C VAL A 113 -8.97 -6.26 -0.48
N LEU A 114 -8.45 -7.35 -1.04
CA LEU A 114 -9.27 -8.50 -1.44
C LEU A 114 -9.95 -9.16 -0.23
N ALA A 115 -9.26 -9.24 0.91
CA ALA A 115 -9.84 -9.77 2.14
C ALA A 115 -10.98 -8.88 2.67
N CYS A 116 -10.81 -7.55 2.66
CA CYS A 116 -11.85 -6.61 3.06
C CYS A 116 -13.13 -6.81 2.25
N VAL A 117 -12.99 -6.93 0.93
CA VAL A 117 -14.12 -7.15 0.01
C VAL A 117 -14.80 -8.49 0.29
N ARG A 118 -14.02 -9.57 0.39
CA ARG A 118 -14.55 -10.92 0.61
C ARG A 118 -15.28 -11.05 1.95
N GLU A 119 -14.75 -10.41 2.99
CA GLU A 119 -15.22 -10.54 4.37
C GLU A 119 -16.15 -9.39 4.79
N ASP A 120 -16.48 -8.50 3.87
CA ASP A 120 -17.24 -7.26 4.08
C ASP A 120 -16.87 -6.51 5.36
N ARG A 121 -15.56 -6.24 5.53
CA ARG A 121 -15.02 -5.59 6.71
C ARG A 121 -14.19 -4.34 6.38
N ALA A 122 -13.92 -3.57 7.42
CA ALA A 122 -12.94 -2.49 7.39
C ALA A 122 -11.50 -3.04 7.31
N PRO A 123 -10.54 -2.25 6.78
CA PRO A 123 -9.14 -2.62 6.77
C PRO A 123 -8.56 -2.84 8.16
N ARG A 124 -7.66 -3.80 8.24
CA ARG A 124 -6.73 -4.03 9.36
C ARG A 124 -5.34 -3.63 8.93
N GLN A 125 -4.43 -3.48 9.89
CA GLN A 125 -3.02 -3.33 9.53
C GLN A 125 -2.53 -4.59 8.80
N ALA A 126 -1.92 -4.39 7.63
CA ALA A 126 -1.30 -5.45 6.85
C ALA A 126 0.22 -5.30 6.82
N GLY A 127 0.93 -6.34 6.39
CA GLY A 127 2.38 -6.31 6.23
C GLY A 127 3.19 -7.03 7.32
N ARG A 128 4.51 -7.05 7.14
CA ARG A 128 5.45 -7.68 8.06
C ARG A 128 5.61 -6.83 9.32
N ASN A 129 5.35 -7.44 10.48
CA ASN A 129 5.21 -6.75 11.78
C ASN A 129 3.98 -5.83 11.88
N ALA A 130 2.93 -6.10 11.11
CA ALA A 130 1.61 -5.54 11.38
C ALA A 130 1.17 -5.88 12.81
N ARG A 131 0.64 -4.89 13.53
CA ARG A 131 0.12 -5.05 14.89
C ARG A 131 -1.40 -5.03 14.82
N THR A 132 -1.99 -6.21 14.69
CA THR A 132 -3.44 -6.38 14.54
C THR A 132 -4.24 -5.93 15.76
N ASP A 133 -3.58 -5.82 16.92
CA ASP A 133 -4.09 -5.27 18.18
C ASP A 133 -4.14 -3.74 18.22
N ARG A 134 -3.54 -3.04 17.25
CA ARG A 134 -3.45 -1.57 17.23
C ARG A 134 -4.30 -0.97 16.12
N PRO A 135 -4.95 0.19 16.37
CA PRO A 135 -5.66 0.90 15.31
C PRO A 135 -4.69 1.35 14.21
N ILE A 136 -5.21 1.47 12.99
CA ILE A 136 -4.49 2.05 11.86
C ILE A 136 -4.13 3.50 12.23
N PRO A 137 -2.84 3.90 12.17
CA PRO A 137 -2.49 5.29 12.40
C PRO A 137 -3.14 6.19 11.35
N PRO A 138 -3.55 7.42 11.72
CA PRO A 138 -4.06 8.37 10.74
C PRO A 138 -2.98 8.65 9.68
N MET A 139 -3.43 8.85 8.44
CA MET A 139 -2.58 9.25 7.33
C MET A 139 -1.78 10.49 7.76
N PRO A 140 -0.45 10.50 7.58
CA PRO A 140 0.37 11.63 7.97
C PRO A 140 -0.13 12.99 7.44
N SER A 141 -0.55 13.04 6.17
CA SER A 141 -1.13 14.25 5.55
C SER A 141 -2.45 14.72 6.17
N THR A 142 -3.20 13.84 6.85
CA THR A 142 -4.44 14.18 7.56
C THR A 142 -4.24 14.38 9.06
N ARG A 143 -3.00 14.31 9.57
CA ARG A 143 -2.69 14.74 10.93
C ARG A 143 -2.77 16.25 10.95
N THR A 144 -3.86 16.79 11.48
CA THR A 144 -3.97 18.20 11.87
C THR A 144 -2.71 18.54 12.65
N ARG A 145 -1.96 19.57 12.22
CA ARG A 145 -0.84 20.11 13.01
C ARG A 145 -1.45 20.60 14.33
N GLY A 146 -1.28 19.82 15.39
CA GLY A 146 -1.54 20.25 16.76
C GLY A 146 -0.50 21.26 17.21
#